data_AF-A0A8C0CMM7-F1
#
_entry.id   AF-A0A8C0CMM7-F1
#
_cell.length_a   1.000
_cell.length_b   1.000
_cell.length_c   1.000
_cell.angle_alpha   90.00
_cell.angle_beta   90.00
_cell.angle_gamma   90.00
#
_symmetry.space_group_name_H-M   'P 1'
#
loop_
_entity.id
_entity.type
_entity.pdbx_description
1 polymer ?
#
loop_
_entity_poly.entity_id
_entity_poly.type
_entity_poly.pdbx_seq_one_letter_code
_entity_poly.pdbx_strand_id
1 'polypeptide(L)' 'MAGRLPACVGDCGTGYAKLGYAGNMEPQFIIPSCIAIKESAKVGNQAEIKWELSGGRLKPKPTDVQVITYHMQ' A
#
# COMPACT_ATOMS: atom_id res chain seq x y z
N MET A 1 -28.65 -3.71 -11.18
CA MET A 1 -27.57 -3.72 -10.16
C MET A 1 -27.42 -2.33 -9.56
N ALA A 2 -28.46 -1.81 -8.92
CA ALA A 2 -28.51 -0.46 -8.36
C ALA A 2 -28.77 -0.58 -6.86
N GLY A 3 -27.82 -0.19 -6.01
CA GLY A 3 -27.97 -0.21 -4.55
C GLY A 3 -26.72 -0.61 -3.74
N ARG A 4 -25.64 -1.07 -4.39
CA ARG A 4 -24.37 -1.38 -3.70
C ARG A 4 -23.27 -0.48 -4.25
N LEU A 5 -22.47 0.11 -3.36
CA LEU A 5 -21.24 0.79 -3.74
C LEU A 5 -20.33 -0.21 -4.48
N PRO A 6 -19.56 0.23 -5.50
CA PRO A 6 -18.66 -0.64 -6.22
C PRO A 6 -17.63 -1.26 -5.26
N ALA A 7 -17.27 -2.52 -5.49
CA ALA A 7 -16.28 -3.19 -4.65
C ALA A 7 -14.90 -2.51 -4.81
N CYS A 8 -14.15 -2.39 -3.73
CA CYS A 8 -12.73 -2.07 -3.83
C CYS A 8 -11.94 -3.30 -4.31
N VAL A 9 -10.97 -3.07 -5.18
CA VAL A 9 -10.10 -4.11 -5.74
C VAL A 9 -8.66 -3.76 -5.39
N GLY A 10 -7.91 -4.75 -4.91
CA GLY A 10 -6.50 -4.60 -4.54
C GLY A 10 -5.63 -5.70 -5.13
N ASP A 11 -4.51 -5.32 -5.74
CA ASP A 11 -3.45 -6.19 -6.22
C ASP A 11 -2.16 -5.87 -5.44
N CYS A 12 -1.66 -6.85 -4.68
CA CYS A 12 -0.45 -6.71 -3.87
C CYS A 12 0.76 -7.25 -4.65
N GLY A 13 1.23 -6.50 -5.64
CA GLY A 13 2.46 -6.82 -6.37
C GLY A 13 3.71 -6.65 -5.51
N THR A 14 4.84 -7.25 -5.92
CA THR A 14 6.13 -7.13 -5.22
C THR A 14 6.83 -5.79 -5.42
N GLY A 15 6.48 -5.03 -6.46
CA GLY A 15 7.00 -3.68 -6.71
C GLY A 15 5.97 -2.58 -6.47
N TYR A 16 4.74 -2.79 -6.93
CA TYR A 16 3.65 -1.82 -6.81
C TYR A 16 2.36 -2.51 -6.37
N ALA A 17 1.65 -1.87 -5.46
CA ALA A 17 0.28 -2.20 -5.12
C ALA A 17 -0.66 -1.33 -5.96
N LYS A 18 -1.69 -1.95 -6.50
CA LYS A 18 -2.74 -1.27 -7.28
C LYS A 18 -4.04 -1.34 -6.52
N LEU A 19 -4.73 -0.21 -6.39
CA LEU A 19 -6.02 -0.12 -5.71
C LEU A 19 -7.02 0.56 -6.64
N GLY A 20 -8.27 0.14 -6.62
CA GLY A 20 -9.31 0.74 -7.46
C GLY A 20 -10.71 0.27 -7.10
N TYR A 21 -11.69 0.66 -7.91
CA TYR A 21 -13.06 0.19 -7.80
C TYR A 21 -13.40 -0.74 -8.97
N ALA A 22 -14.19 -1.77 -8.68
CA ALA A 22 -14.68 -2.70 -9.70
C ALA A 22 -15.57 -1.95 -10.70
N GLY A 23 -15.29 -2.15 -12.00
CA GLY A 23 -15.95 -1.45 -13.10
C GLY A 23 -15.06 -0.42 -13.81
N ASN A 24 -13.99 0.04 -13.18
CA ASN A 24 -13.01 0.92 -13.83
C ASN A 24 -12.08 0.14 -14.76
N MET A 25 -11.60 0.79 -15.82
CA MET A 25 -10.63 0.22 -16.75
C MET A 25 -9.19 0.30 -16.24
N GLU A 26 -8.92 1.25 -15.34
CA GLU A 26 -7.60 1.50 -14.75
C GLU A 26 -7.70 1.55 -13.21
N PRO A 27 -6.64 1.17 -12.48
CA PRO A 27 -6.60 1.32 -11.03
C PRO A 27 -6.64 2.79 -10.63
N GLN A 28 -7.34 3.09 -9.54
CA GLN A 28 -7.46 4.44 -9.00
C GLN A 28 -6.12 4.93 -8.42
N PHE A 29 -5.34 4.03 -7.80
CA PHE A 29 -4.04 4.31 -7.24
C PHE A 29 -3.03 3.24 -7.61
N ILE A 30 -1.81 3.67 -7.95
CA ILE A 30 -0.64 2.82 -8.05
C ILE A 30 0.39 3.37 -7.06
N ILE A 31 0.71 2.58 -6.04
CA ILE A 31 1.64 2.94 -4.96
C ILE A 31 2.77 1.91 -4.91
N PRO A 32 4.00 2.27 -4.56
CA PRO A 32 5.04 1.29 -4.30
C PRO A 32 4.61 0.33 -3.17
N SER A 33 4.85 -0.95 -3.35
CA SER A 33 4.63 -1.97 -2.31
C SER A 33 5.74 -1.92 -1.27
N CYS A 34 5.80 -0.81 -0.53
CA CYS A 34 6.83 -0.52 0.45
C CYS A 34 6.19 -0.09 1.77
N ILE A 35 6.79 -0.51 2.89
CA ILE A 35 6.36 -0.11 4.22
C ILE A 35 7.45 0.77 4.82
N ALA A 36 7.27 2.09 4.74
CA ALA A 36 8.13 3.07 5.37
C ALA A 36 7.67 3.36 6.81
N ILE A 37 8.62 3.67 7.70
CA ILE A 37 8.34 4.17 9.05
C ILE A 37 8.79 5.63 9.13
N LYS A 38 7.97 6.50 9.71
CA LYS A 38 8.32 7.92 9.94
C LYS A 38 9.25 7.99 11.17
N GLU A 39 10.40 8.66 11.06
CA GLU A 39 11.38 8.77 12.16
C GLU A 39 10.80 9.32 13.46
N SER A 40 9.81 10.21 13.39
CA SER A 40 9.15 10.80 14.56
C SER A 40 7.89 10.07 15.03
N ALA A 41 7.43 9.06 14.29
CA ALA A 41 6.36 8.21 14.78
C ALA A 41 6.98 7.32 15.87
N LYS A 42 6.70 7.66 17.14
CA LYS A 42 6.98 6.82 18.31
C LYS A 42 6.14 5.53 18.23
N VAL A 43 6.37 4.72 17.23
CA VAL A 43 5.82 3.38 17.12
C VAL A 43 6.81 2.49 17.84
N GLY A 44 6.73 2.45 19.17
CA GLY A 44 7.59 1.61 20.00
C GLY A 44 7.55 0.15 19.53
N ASN A 45 8.67 -0.56 19.63
CA ASN A 45 8.93 -1.98 19.28
C ASN A 45 8.39 -2.56 17.96
N GLN A 46 7.48 -1.94 17.20
CA GLN A 46 6.86 -2.61 16.04
C GLN A 46 7.78 -2.72 14.83
N ALA A 47 8.74 -1.80 14.68
CA ALA A 47 9.78 -1.93 13.66
C ALA A 47 10.67 -3.14 13.94
N GLU A 48 11.02 -3.38 15.21
CA GLU A 48 11.75 -4.57 15.67
C GLU A 48 10.89 -5.84 15.57
N ILE A 49 9.61 -5.81 15.97
CA ILE A 49 8.68 -6.93 15.82
C ILE A 49 8.52 -7.31 14.35
N LYS A 50 8.38 -6.33 13.45
CA LYS A 50 8.28 -6.57 12.00
C LYS A 50 9.58 -7.13 11.42
N TRP A 51 10.72 -6.68 11.92
CA TRP A 51 12.02 -7.22 11.56
C TRP A 51 12.15 -8.69 11.97
N GLU A 52 11.80 -8.99 13.22
CA GLU A 52 11.87 -10.33 13.80
C GLU A 52 10.92 -11.31 13.09
N LEU A 53 9.66 -10.91 12.87
CA LEU A 53 8.67 -11.70 12.14
C LEU A 53 9.06 -11.92 10.67
N SER A 54 9.84 -11.01 10.08
CA SER A 54 10.38 -11.20 8.74
C SER A 54 11.62 -12.11 8.69
N GLY A 55 12.09 -12.61 9.84
CA GLY A 55 13.32 -13.40 9.95
C GLY A 55 14.56 -12.60 9.50
N GLY A 56 14.57 -11.29 9.74
CA GLY A 56 15.65 -10.41 9.31
C GLY A 56 15.69 -10.10 7.81
N ARG A 57 14.60 -10.34 7.06
CA ARG A 57 14.55 -10.00 5.62
C ARG A 57 14.08 -8.57 5.35
N LEU A 58 13.32 -7.95 6.23
CA LEU A 58 12.69 -6.65 5.97
C LEU A 58 13.19 -5.58 6.94
N LYS A 59 14.34 -4.95 6.64
CA LYS A 59 14.79 -3.77 7.36
C LYS A 59 14.06 -2.53 6.81
N PRO A 60 13.09 -1.96 7.53
CA PRO A 60 12.37 -0.80 7.03
C PRO A 60 13.33 0.40 6.92
N LYS A 61 13.27 1.10 5.78
CA LYS A 61 13.98 2.35 5.54
C LYS A 61 12.98 3.43 5.14
N PRO A 62 13.19 4.69 5.57
CA PRO A 62 12.44 5.81 5.00
C PRO A 62 12.64 5.87 3.48
N THR A 63 11.59 6.16 2.73
CA THR A 63 11.64 6.31 1.26
C THR A 63 10.55 7.25 0.82
N ASP A 64 10.90 8.21 -0.03
CA ASP A 64 9.94 9.08 -0.71
C ASP A 64 9.26 8.31 -1.84
N VAL A 65 7.93 8.20 -1.76
CA VAL A 65 7.12 7.47 -2.74
C VAL A 65 6.25 8.44 -3.53
N GLN A 66 6.30 8.34 -4.85
CA GLN A 66 5.36 9.04 -5.73
C GLN A 66 4.15 8.14 -5.98
N VAL A 67 2.95 8.71 -5.87
CA VAL A 67 1.68 8.01 -6.08
C VAL A 67 1.05 8.51 -7.37
N ILE A 68 0.64 7.59 -8.23
CA ILE A 68 -0.15 7.91 -9.43
C ILE A 68 -1.62 7.71 -9.07
N THR A 69 -2.45 8.71 -9.34
CA THR A 69 -3.90 8.69 -9.11
C THR A 69 -4.65 8.92 -10.42
N TYR A 70 -5.77 8.25 -10.58
CA TYR A 70 -6.71 8.46 -11.69
C TYR A 70 -8.01 9.07 -11.15
N HIS A 71 -9.00 9.37 -12.00
CA HIS A 71 -10.36 9.70 -11.54
C HIS A 71 -11.26 8.48 -11.75
N MET A 72 -12.28 8.37 -10.90
CA MET A 72 -13.31 7.35 -11.09
C MET A 72 -14.07 7.64 -12.39
N GLN A 73 -14.22 6.63 -13.23
CA GLN A 73 -14.89 6.72 -14.54
C GLN A 73 -16.36 6.36 -14.44
#